data_AF-A0A7S4JBD5-F1
#
_entry.id   AF-A0A7S4JBD5-F1
#
_cell.length_a   1.000
_cell.length_b   1.000
_cell.length_c   1.000
_cell.angle_alpha   90.00
_cell.angle_beta   90.00
_cell.angle_gamma   90.00
#
_symmetry.space_group_name_H-M   'P 1'
#
loop_
_entity.id
_entity.type
_entity.pdbx_description
1 polymer ?
#
loop_
_entity_poly.entity_id
_entity_poly.type
_entity_poly.pdbx_seq_one_letter_code
_entity_poly.pdbx_strand_id
1 'polypeptide(L)'
;QDQIRNEHIVDAKINQYYYVYGISPLDFEQPRALYEKVYNDEQKKLFVHNVVCHACKIKDPKVKKRVTQYFGLLNEDLGKVIAEGLGVPWEPVDLEGYAKTWSIASAN
;
A
#
# COMPACT_ATOMS: atom_id res chain seq x y z
N GLN A 1 -21.49 -32.02 -1.74
CA GLN A 1 -20.81 -31.54 -2.96
C GLN A 1 -21.06 -30.05 -3.21
N ASP A 2 -22.23 -29.51 -2.86
CA ASP A 2 -22.53 -28.08 -3.04
C ASP A 2 -21.83 -27.15 -2.04
N GLN A 3 -21.55 -27.60 -0.81
CA GLN A 3 -20.77 -26.82 0.17
C GLN A 3 -19.34 -26.54 -0.31
N ILE A 4 -18.65 -27.58 -0.77
CA ILE A 4 -17.28 -27.47 -1.31
C ILE A 4 -17.27 -26.54 -2.53
N ARG A 5 -18.26 -26.66 -3.42
CA ARG A 5 -18.39 -25.75 -4.58
C ARG A 5 -18.64 -24.30 -4.15
N ASN A 6 -19.47 -24.08 -3.13
CA ASN A 6 -19.74 -22.75 -2.60
C ASN A 6 -18.51 -22.16 -1.89
N GLU A 7 -17.79 -22.95 -1.09
CA GLU A 7 -16.52 -22.56 -0.46
C GLU A 7 -15.47 -22.21 -1.52
N HIS A 8 -15.31 -23.02 -2.57
CA HIS A 8 -14.41 -22.71 -3.68
C HIS A 8 -14.83 -21.48 -4.48
N ILE A 9 -16.14 -21.22 -4.65
CA ILE A 9 -16.63 -20.00 -5.30
C ILE A 9 -16.42 -18.77 -4.41
N VAL A 10 -16.52 -18.94 -3.09
CA VAL A 10 -16.23 -17.89 -2.10
C VAL A 10 -14.73 -17.61 -2.06
N ASP A 11 -13.87 -18.63 -2.00
CA ASP A 11 -12.40 -18.50 -2.07
C ASP A 11 -11.90 -17.95 -3.42
N ALA A 12 -12.58 -18.29 -4.53
CA ALA A 12 -12.24 -17.76 -5.86
C ALA A 12 -12.73 -16.31 -6.08
N LYS A 13 -13.77 -15.87 -5.34
CA LYS A 13 -14.31 -14.49 -5.42
C LYS A 13 -13.73 -13.56 -4.37
N ILE A 14 -13.38 -14.09 -3.21
CA ILE A 14 -12.69 -13.38 -2.14
C ILE A 14 -11.20 -13.62 -2.37
N ASN A 15 -10.57 -12.69 -3.09
CA ASN A 15 -9.11 -12.64 -3.14
C ASN A 15 -8.59 -12.80 -1.70
N GLN A 16 -7.80 -13.84 -1.43
CA GLN A 16 -7.37 -14.28 -0.10
C GLN A 16 -6.85 -13.13 0.79
N TYR A 17 -6.38 -12.04 0.16
CA TYR A 17 -5.98 -10.78 0.78
C TYR A 17 -7.07 -10.02 1.56
N TYR A 18 -8.32 -10.05 1.08
CA TYR A 18 -9.45 -9.37 1.72
C TYR A 18 -9.79 -9.99 3.08
N TYR A 19 -9.78 -11.33 3.15
CA TYR A 19 -10.17 -12.05 4.35
C TYR A 19 -9.07 -12.05 5.42
N VAL A 20 -7.80 -12.12 5.02
CA VAL A 20 -6.67 -12.26 5.95
C VAL A 20 -6.03 -10.91 6.33
N TYR A 21 -5.98 -9.93 5.42
CA TYR A 21 -5.30 -8.65 5.68
C TYR A 21 -6.22 -7.43 5.66
N GLY A 22 -7.49 -7.59 5.24
CA GLY A 22 -8.46 -6.49 5.21
C GLY A 22 -8.11 -5.37 4.24
N ILE A 23 -7.24 -5.63 3.24
CA ILE A 23 -6.87 -4.66 2.21
C ILE A 23 -7.39 -5.09 0.85
N SER A 24 -7.87 -4.11 0.11
CA SER A 24 -8.48 -4.29 -1.20
C SER A 24 -7.96 -3.28 -2.22
N PRO A 25 -7.99 -3.59 -3.52
CA PRO A 25 -7.76 -2.57 -4.55
C PRO A 25 -8.69 -1.36 -4.41
N LEU A 26 -9.92 -1.57 -3.92
CA LEU A 26 -10.93 -0.53 -3.72
C LEU A 26 -10.51 0.53 -2.69
N ASP A 27 -9.73 0.15 -1.66
CA ASP A 27 -9.24 1.07 -0.63
C ASP A 27 -8.30 2.15 -1.20
N PHE A 28 -7.71 1.91 -2.38
CA PHE A 28 -6.81 2.85 -3.05
C PHE A 28 -7.53 3.78 -4.02
N GLU A 29 -8.78 3.48 -4.43
CA GLU A 29 -9.47 4.27 -5.46
C GLU A 29 -9.81 5.69 -5.01
N GLN A 30 -10.42 5.86 -3.83
CA GLN A 30 -10.80 7.18 -3.34
C GLN A 30 -9.57 8.03 -2.99
N PRO A 31 -8.57 7.50 -2.25
CA PRO A 31 -7.36 8.25 -1.96
C PRO A 31 -6.56 8.62 -3.23
N ARG A 32 -6.51 7.74 -4.23
CA ARG A 32 -5.92 8.03 -5.53
C ARG A 32 -6.67 9.16 -6.23
N ALA A 33 -8.00 9.10 -6.27
CA ALA A 33 -8.81 10.16 -6.89
C ALA A 33 -8.62 11.52 -6.20
N LEU A 34 -8.53 11.55 -4.86
CA LEU A 34 -8.21 12.76 -4.11
C LEU A 34 -6.85 13.33 -4.53
N TYR A 35 -5.81 12.49 -4.53
CA TYR A 35 -4.46 12.91 -4.88
C TYR A 35 -4.35 13.35 -6.34
N GLU A 36 -4.89 12.59 -7.29
CA GLU A 36 -4.68 12.82 -8.72
C GLU A 36 -5.57 13.93 -9.27
N LYS A 37 -6.82 14.03 -8.82
CA LYS A 37 -7.86 14.86 -9.46
C LYS A 37 -8.25 16.09 -8.65
N VAL A 38 -8.05 16.08 -7.33
CA VAL A 38 -8.48 17.18 -6.45
C VAL A 38 -7.29 18.02 -6.00
N TYR A 39 -6.16 17.41 -5.67
CA TYR A 39 -4.98 18.17 -5.25
C TYR A 39 -4.33 18.90 -6.40
N ASN A 40 -4.06 20.19 -6.19
CA ASN A 40 -3.15 20.96 -7.02
C ASN A 40 -1.68 20.67 -6.66
N ASP A 41 -0.73 21.24 -7.42
CA ASP A 41 0.70 20.96 -7.25
C ASP A 41 1.25 21.37 -5.89
N GLU A 42 0.77 22.48 -5.32
CA GLU A 42 1.19 22.93 -3.99
C GLU A 42 0.71 21.96 -2.90
N GLN A 43 -0.53 21.49 -3.02
CA GLN A 43 -1.11 20.50 -2.10
C GLN A 43 -0.40 19.15 -2.20
N LYS A 44 -0.04 18.71 -3.42
CA LYS A 44 0.76 17.49 -3.63
C LYS A 44 2.14 17.59 -2.97
N LYS A 45 2.82 18.73 -3.14
CA LYS A 45 4.12 18.99 -2.50
C LYS A 45 4.01 19.00 -0.98
N LEU A 46 2.99 19.67 -0.43
CA LEU A 46 2.74 19.72 1.01
C LEU A 46 2.41 18.33 1.56
N PHE A 47 1.62 17.55 0.84
CA PHE A 47 1.30 16.18 1.21
C PHE A 47 2.56 15.31 1.30
N VAL A 48 3.41 15.34 0.26
CA VAL A 48 4.71 14.64 0.27
C VAL A 48 5.56 15.09 1.45
N HIS A 49 5.69 16.40 1.67
CA HIS A 49 6.45 16.96 2.78
C HIS A 49 5.98 16.42 4.13
N ASN A 50 4.68 16.43 4.39
CA ASN A 50 4.10 15.95 5.65
C ASN A 50 4.37 14.45 5.85
N VAL A 51 4.17 13.64 4.81
CA VAL A 51 4.45 12.20 4.87
C VAL A 51 5.93 11.95 5.18
N VAL A 52 6.84 12.62 4.47
CA VAL A 52 8.29 12.47 4.68
C VAL A 52 8.70 12.94 6.09
N CYS A 53 8.20 14.09 6.57
CA CYS A 53 8.48 14.61 7.90
C CYS A 53 8.03 13.70 9.05
N HIS A 54 6.97 12.93 8.85
CA HIS A 54 6.53 11.94 9.83
C HIS A 54 7.25 10.61 9.67
N ALA A 55 7.35 10.09 8.45
CA ALA A 55 7.94 8.79 8.16
C ALA A 55 9.47 8.76 8.37
N CYS A 56 10.17 9.91 8.31
CA CYS A 56 11.60 9.96 8.59
C CYS A 56 11.94 9.52 10.02
N LYS A 57 11.00 9.68 10.96
CA LYS A 57 11.12 9.28 12.37
C LYS A 57 11.00 7.78 12.59
N ILE A 58 10.59 7.01 11.58
CA ILE A 58 10.51 5.55 11.65
C ILE A 58 11.93 4.99 11.80
N LYS A 59 12.17 4.22 12.87
CA LYS A 59 13.48 3.61 13.17
C LYS A 59 13.70 2.31 12.42
N ASP A 60 12.64 1.52 12.21
CA ASP A 60 12.72 0.24 11.49
C ASP A 60 12.78 0.49 9.97
N PRO A 61 13.90 0.15 9.29
CA PRO A 61 14.05 0.32 7.85
C PRO A 61 12.98 -0.46 7.05
N LYS A 62 12.51 -1.60 7.56
CA LYS A 62 11.46 -2.39 6.90
C LYS A 62 10.13 -1.64 6.90
N VAL A 63 9.77 -1.03 8.03
CA VAL A 63 8.55 -0.21 8.13
C VAL A 63 8.67 1.03 7.26
N LYS A 64 9.84 1.68 7.24
CA LYS A 64 10.09 2.85 6.39
C LYS A 64 9.93 2.52 4.90
N LYS A 65 10.46 1.38 4.45
CA LYS A 65 10.26 0.86 3.09
C LYS A 65 8.79 0.54 2.80
N ARG A 66 8.07 -0.09 3.72
CA ARG A 66 6.65 -0.40 3.52
C ARG A 66 5.79 0.85 3.34
N VAL A 67 6.14 1.97 3.97
CA VAL A 67 5.42 3.24 3.78
C VAL A 67 5.53 3.71 2.32
N THR A 68 6.73 3.68 1.73
CA THR A 68 6.91 4.10 0.33
C THR A 68 6.12 3.18 -0.60
N GLN A 69 6.17 1.88 -0.36
CA GLN A 69 5.44 0.86 -1.12
C GLN A 69 3.93 1.07 -1.06
N TYR A 70 3.39 1.36 0.13
CA TYR A 70 1.96 1.61 0.31
C TYR A 70 1.47 2.82 -0.49
N PHE A 71 2.23 3.92 -0.47
CA PHE A 71 1.91 5.08 -1.30
C PHE A 71 2.12 4.82 -2.79
N GLY A 72 3.00 3.89 -3.16
CA GLY A 72 3.14 3.39 -4.53
C GLY A 72 1.91 2.63 -5.04
N LEU A 73 1.25 1.85 -4.19
CA LEU A 73 -0.02 1.20 -4.53
C LEU A 73 -1.12 2.23 -4.83
N LEU A 74 -1.06 3.38 -4.17
CA LEU A 74 -1.94 4.52 -4.43
C LEU A 74 -1.55 5.21 -5.74
N ASN A 75 -0.29 5.57 -5.91
CA ASN A 75 0.24 6.18 -7.13
C ASN A 75 1.77 5.97 -7.18
N GLU A 76 2.28 5.43 -8.30
CA GLU A 76 3.68 5.01 -8.39
C GLU A 76 4.66 6.17 -8.21
N ASP A 77 4.41 7.30 -8.87
CA ASP A 77 5.25 8.50 -8.77
C ASP A 77 5.25 9.07 -7.34
N LEU A 78 4.10 9.03 -6.65
CA LEU A 78 4.02 9.44 -5.25
C LEU A 78 4.90 8.56 -4.35
N GLY A 79 4.83 7.24 -4.50
CA GLY A 79 5.67 6.30 -3.75
C GLY A 79 7.16 6.55 -3.97
N LYS A 80 7.55 6.81 -5.23
CA LYS A 80 8.92 7.15 -5.62
C LYS A 80 9.42 8.45 -4.99
N VAL A 81 8.64 9.53 -5.07
CA VAL A 81 9.03 10.84 -4.49
C VAL A 81 9.14 10.76 -2.96
N ILE A 82 8.29 9.97 -2.30
CA ILE A 82 8.41 9.74 -0.85
C ILE A 82 9.68 8.94 -0.52
N ALA A 83 10.03 7.92 -1.33
CA ALA A 83 11.27 7.16 -1.14
C ALA A 83 12.52 8.04 -1.26
N GLU A 84 12.55 8.92 -2.26
CA GLU A 84 13.59 9.93 -2.44
C GLU A 84 13.69 10.85 -1.22
N GLY A 85 12.55 11.38 -0.75
CA GLY A 85 12.51 12.24 0.45
C GLY A 85 12.94 11.54 1.74
N LEU A 86 12.77 10.23 1.83
CA LEU A 86 13.21 9.42 2.97
C LEU A 86 14.64 8.89 2.85
N GLY A 87 15.29 9.07 1.69
CA GLY A 87 16.63 8.54 1.42
C GLY A 87 16.68 7.01 1.40
N VAL A 88 15.61 6.35 0.96
CA VAL A 88 15.53 4.88 0.84
C VAL A 88 15.38 4.46 -0.63
N PRO A 89 15.86 3.27 -1.02
CA PRO A 89 15.65 2.76 -2.37
C PRO A 89 14.17 2.64 -2.72
N TRP A 90 13.81 3.03 -3.94
CA TRP A 90 12.47 2.79 -4.47
C TRP A 90 12.34 1.33 -4.93
N GLU A 91 11.42 0.59 -4.32
CA GLU A 91 11.17 -0.82 -4.59
C GLU A 91 9.66 -1.07 -4.72
N PRO A 92 9.08 -0.86 -5.91
CA PRO A 92 7.64 -1.01 -6.14
C PRO A 92 7.20 -2.45 -5.92
N VAL A 93 5.95 -2.62 -5.48
CA VAL A 93 5.28 -3.91 -5.28
C VAL A 93 3.84 -3.81 -5.75
N ASP A 94 3.28 -4.95 -6.14
CA ASP A 94 1.84 -5.08 -6.32
C ASP A 94 1.15 -5.35 -4.97
N LEU A 95 -0.18 -5.35 -4.96
CA LEU A 95 -0.96 -5.53 -3.73
C LEU A 95 -0.69 -6.89 -3.07
N GLU A 96 -0.52 -7.93 -3.89
CA GLU A 96 -0.17 -9.28 -3.45
C GLU A 96 1.21 -9.33 -2.78
N GLY A 97 2.23 -8.77 -3.43
CA GLY A 97 3.58 -8.65 -2.90
C GLY A 97 3.61 -7.83 -1.61
N TYR A 98 2.87 -6.72 -1.56
CA TYR A 98 2.71 -5.92 -0.36
C TYR A 98 2.10 -6.71 0.81
N ALA A 99 0.99 -7.40 0.57
CA ALA A 99 0.30 -8.19 1.59
C ALA A 99 1.17 -9.35 2.13
N LYS A 100 1.94 -10.02 1.25
CA LYS A 100 2.89 -11.07 1.65
C LYS A 100 3.95 -10.56 2.63
N THR A 101 4.33 -9.28 2.56
CA THR A 101 5.27 -8.72 3.55
C THR A 101 4.74 -8.77 4.99
N TRP A 102 3.41 -8.79 5.18
CA TRP A 102 2.77 -8.92 6.49
C TRP A 102 2.63 -10.38 6.94
N SER A 103 2.38 -11.30 6.00
CA SER A 103 2.23 -12.74 6.30
C SER A 103 3.44 -13.34 7.01
N ILE A 104 4.65 -12.99 6.56
CA ILE A 104 5.90 -13.57 7.09
C ILE A 104 6.14 -13.10 8.54
N ALA A 105 5.54 -11.98 8.97
CA ALA A 105 5.67 -11.50 10.34
C ALA A 105 4.79 -12.24 11.35
N SER A 106 3.77 -12.99 10.91
CA SER A 106 2.90 -13.78 11.79
C SER A 106 3.38 -15.23 12.02
N ALA A 107 4.45 -15.66 11.33
CA ALA A 107 4.94 -17.03 11.34
C ALA A 107 6.18 -17.25 12.24
N ASN A 108 6.57 -16.25 13.04
CA ASN A 108 7.69 -16.33 13.98
C ASN A 108 7.25 -16.05 15.41
#